data_AF-A0A4V3F6D6-F1
#
_entry.id   AF-A0A4V3F6D6-F1
#
_cell.length_a   1.000
_cell.length_b   1.000
_cell.length_c   1.000
_cell.angle_alpha   90.00
_cell.angle_beta   90.00
_cell.angle_gamma   90.00
#
_symmetry.space_group_name_H-M   'P 1'
#
loop_
_entity.id
_entity.type
_entity.pdbx_description
1 polymer ?
#
loop_
_entity_poly.entity_id
_entity_poly.type
_entity_poly.pdbx_seq_one_letter_code
_entity_poly.pdbx_strand_id
1 'polypeptide(L)'
;MNIEIVVLAIALVFVTGVLLFVAHARRTAEPTPVPHAVPQRLLRLIRSYLQATSEAVAALEAAGITRPASALGWSLAGIPHEGHLIDDRRYRKHGFGCTVELPSVSIDFDFGPEGQIDGFDASRLAFFATDRLEHFGYASAEQIALDMQSAVRSGAVVPYEDSALLHLRDA
;
A
#
# COMPACT_ATOMS: atom_id res chain seq x y z
N MET A 1 30.59 -30.30 16.68
CA MET A 1 31.28 -29.15 16.07
C MET A 1 30.20 -28.17 15.64
N ASN A 2 30.25 -26.98 16.23
CA ASN A 2 29.08 -26.25 16.70
C ASN A 2 28.51 -25.26 15.66
N ILE A 3 27.20 -25.04 15.77
CA ILE A 3 26.28 -24.25 14.92
C ILE A 3 26.51 -22.72 15.00
N GLU A 4 27.65 -22.25 15.50
CA GLU A 4 27.90 -20.81 15.73
C GLU A 4 28.64 -20.08 14.59
N ILE A 5 28.95 -20.74 13.46
CA ILE A 5 29.72 -20.10 12.37
C ILE A 5 28.82 -19.49 11.27
N VAL A 6 27.52 -19.85 11.20
CA VAL A 6 26.64 -19.37 10.12
C VAL A 6 25.98 -18.02 10.45
N VAL A 7 25.97 -17.59 11.72
CA VAL A 7 25.29 -16.34 12.13
C VAL A 7 26.20 -15.10 12.03
N LEU A 8 27.50 -15.25 11.76
CA LEU A 8 28.44 -14.11 11.65
C LEU A 8 28.78 -13.69 10.20
N ALA A 9 28.02 -14.16 9.20
CA ALA A 9 28.19 -13.75 7.80
C ALA A 9 27.13 -12.74 7.31
N ILE A 10 26.15 -12.38 8.16
CA ILE A 10 25.07 -11.42 7.80
C ILE A 10 25.30 -10.03 8.45
N ALA A 11 26.30 -9.88 9.31
CA ALA A 11 26.52 -8.63 10.07
C ALA A 11 27.66 -7.73 9.56
N LEU A 12 28.25 -7.96 8.38
CA LEU A 12 29.43 -7.19 7.94
C LEU A 12 29.47 -6.89 6.43
N VAL A 13 28.38 -6.33 5.88
CA VAL A 13 28.41 -5.64 4.56
C VAL A 13 28.03 -4.15 4.70
N PHE A 14 27.99 -3.63 5.93
CA PHE A 14 28.23 -2.21 6.17
C PHE A 14 29.71 -2.03 6.45
N VAL A 15 30.33 -1.10 5.71
CA VAL A 15 31.74 -0.65 5.82
C VAL A 15 32.77 -1.52 5.11
N THR A 16 32.89 -1.37 3.79
CA THR A 16 34.14 -0.96 3.11
C THR A 16 33.94 -0.90 1.60
N GLY A 17 34.09 0.29 1.04
CA GLY A 17 34.09 0.50 -0.39
C GLY A 17 35.37 0.00 -1.05
N VAL A 18 35.23 -0.24 -2.36
CA VAL A 18 36.26 -0.17 -3.39
C VAL A 18 37.34 -1.26 -3.35
N LEU A 19 37.18 -2.27 -4.20
CA LEU A 19 38.28 -2.70 -5.06
C LEU A 19 37.77 -2.96 -6.48
N LEU A 20 38.36 -2.22 -7.43
CA LEU A 20 38.13 -2.25 -8.86
C LEU A 20 38.31 -3.67 -9.44
N PHE A 21 37.31 -4.16 -10.16
CA PHE A 21 37.52 -5.06 -11.30
C PHE A 21 37.01 -4.38 -12.57
N VAL A 22 37.95 -3.87 -13.35
CA VAL A 22 37.70 -3.37 -14.71
C VAL A 22 37.57 -4.58 -15.63
N ALA A 23 36.34 -5.05 -15.81
CA ALA A 23 35.97 -5.85 -16.97
C ALA A 23 35.29 -4.93 -17.98
N HIS A 24 35.98 -4.61 -19.07
CA HIS A 24 35.41 -3.91 -20.23
C HIS A 24 34.49 -4.88 -21.00
N ALA A 25 33.39 -5.27 -20.36
CA ALA A 25 32.22 -5.75 -21.08
C ALA A 25 31.59 -4.50 -21.73
N ARG A 26 31.48 -4.51 -23.06
CA ARG A 26 30.61 -3.58 -23.77
C ARG A 26 29.24 -3.69 -23.10
N ARG A 27 28.86 -2.68 -22.32
CA ARG A 27 27.46 -2.46 -21.97
C ARG A 27 26.78 -2.25 -23.31
N THR A 28 26.15 -3.29 -23.86
CA THR A 28 24.94 -3.06 -24.62
C THR A 28 24.10 -2.20 -23.70
N ALA A 29 23.77 -0.97 -24.12
CA ALA A 29 22.82 -0.16 -23.39
C ALA A 29 21.63 -1.09 -23.10
N GLU A 30 21.39 -1.39 -21.83
CA GLU A 30 20.10 -1.94 -21.46
C GLU A 30 19.09 -0.96 -22.05
N PRO A 31 18.08 -1.45 -22.79
CA PRO A 31 17.08 -0.57 -23.36
C PRO A 31 16.61 0.34 -22.22
N THR A 32 16.70 1.66 -22.46
CA THR A 32 16.20 2.65 -21.51
C THR A 32 14.82 2.17 -21.11
N PRO A 33 14.54 1.89 -19.81
CA PRO A 33 13.27 1.33 -19.43
C PRO A 33 12.21 2.28 -19.97
N VAL A 34 11.44 1.80 -20.95
CA VAL A 34 10.26 2.51 -21.43
C VAL A 34 9.47 2.77 -20.16
N PRO A 35 9.02 4.01 -19.88
CA PRO A 35 8.14 4.25 -18.75
C PRO A 35 6.94 3.33 -18.92
N HIS A 36 6.93 2.21 -18.21
CA HIS A 36 5.80 1.30 -18.25
C HIS A 36 4.73 2.05 -17.46
N ALA A 37 3.85 2.73 -18.18
CA ALA A 37 2.64 3.29 -17.64
C ALA A 37 1.99 2.24 -16.73
N VAL A 38 1.44 2.68 -15.58
CA VAL A 38 0.75 1.80 -14.64
C VAL A 38 -0.19 0.88 -15.41
N PRO A 39 -0.09 -0.46 -15.24
CA PRO A 39 -0.99 -1.38 -15.93
C PRO A 39 -2.44 -0.93 -15.74
N GLN A 40 -3.22 -0.84 -16.82
CA GLN A 40 -4.57 -0.27 -16.76
C GLN A 40 -5.48 -1.02 -15.76
N ARG A 41 -5.28 -2.34 -15.61
CA ARG A 41 -5.96 -3.14 -14.59
C ARG A 41 -5.62 -2.71 -13.16
N LEU A 42 -4.35 -2.41 -12.88
CA LEU A 42 -3.90 -1.91 -11.58
C LEU A 42 -4.49 -0.52 -11.31
N LEU A 43 -4.48 0.36 -12.31
CA LEU A 43 -5.05 1.70 -12.17
C LEU A 43 -6.56 1.65 -11.87
N ARG A 44 -7.31 0.76 -12.53
CA ARG A 44 -8.74 0.55 -12.21
C ARG A 44 -8.94 0.02 -10.79
N LEU A 45 -8.11 -0.92 -10.36
CA LEU A 45 -8.17 -1.48 -9.00
C LEU A 45 -7.88 -0.40 -7.95
N ILE A 46 -6.79 0.37 -8.11
CA ILE A 46 -6.43 1.48 -7.22
C ILE A 46 -7.58 2.49 -7.16
N ARG A 47 -8.11 2.95 -8.29
CA ARG A 47 -9.21 3.93 -8.31
C ARG A 47 -10.47 3.42 -7.62
N SER A 48 -10.81 2.15 -7.81
CA SER A 48 -11.98 1.55 -7.16
C SER A 48 -11.79 1.40 -5.66
N TYR A 49 -10.58 1.03 -5.22
CA TYR A 49 -10.20 1.01 -3.80
C TYR A 49 -10.28 2.41 -3.19
N LEU A 50 -9.70 3.42 -3.84
CA LEU A 50 -9.70 4.81 -3.35
C LEU A 50 -11.11 5.41 -3.27
N GLN A 51 -11.97 5.09 -4.24
CA GLN A 51 -13.37 5.48 -4.18
C GLN A 51 -14.06 4.87 -2.95
N ALA A 52 -13.88 3.57 -2.72
CA ALA A 52 -14.44 2.90 -1.53
C ALA A 52 -13.88 3.46 -0.22
N THR A 53 -12.59 3.79 -0.17
CA THR A 53 -11.98 4.46 0.99
C THR A 53 -12.60 5.83 1.23
N SER A 54 -12.82 6.62 0.17
CA SER A 54 -13.51 7.91 0.28
C SER A 54 -14.94 7.76 0.82
N GLU A 55 -15.69 6.79 0.32
CA GLU A 55 -17.04 6.47 0.80
C GLU A 55 -17.06 6.03 2.27
N ALA A 56 -16.10 5.21 2.68
CA ALA A 56 -15.95 4.78 4.07
C ALA A 56 -15.60 5.92 5.02
N VAL A 57 -14.67 6.80 4.62
CA VAL A 57 -14.30 7.96 5.42
C VAL A 57 -15.46 8.95 5.53
N ALA A 58 -16.21 9.18 4.44
CA ALA A 58 -17.41 10.00 4.48
C ALA A 58 -18.48 9.41 5.42
N ALA A 59 -18.61 8.08 5.48
CA ALA A 59 -19.53 7.41 6.40
C ALA A 59 -19.10 7.56 7.87
N LEU A 60 -17.80 7.50 8.16
CA LEU A 60 -17.25 7.79 9.49
C LEU A 60 -17.54 9.24 9.91
N GLU A 61 -17.26 10.20 9.02
CA GLU A 61 -17.51 11.63 9.27
C GLU A 61 -18.99 11.91 9.50
N ALA A 62 -19.89 11.30 8.73
CA ALA A 62 -21.33 11.42 8.91
C ALA A 62 -21.83 10.82 10.24
N ALA A 63 -21.09 9.86 10.81
CA ALA A 63 -21.35 9.30 12.14
C ALA A 63 -20.70 10.12 13.28
N GLY A 64 -20.04 11.25 12.97
CA GLY A 64 -19.37 12.11 13.94
C GLY A 64 -17.92 11.71 14.26
N ILE A 65 -17.34 10.76 13.52
CA ILE A 65 -15.93 10.38 13.64
C ILE A 65 -15.12 11.24 12.66
N THR A 66 -14.51 12.30 13.17
CA THR A 66 -13.74 13.26 12.36
C THR A 66 -12.49 12.62 11.74
N ARG A 67 -12.18 13.00 10.49
CA ARG A 67 -10.90 12.65 9.88
C ARG A 67 -9.72 13.15 10.73
N PRO A 68 -8.74 12.29 11.01
CA PRO A 68 -7.58 12.64 11.81
C PRO A 68 -6.63 13.58 11.04
N ALA A 69 -5.87 14.41 11.74
CA ALA A 69 -4.80 15.22 11.15
C ALA A 69 -3.52 14.42 10.86
N SER A 70 -3.43 13.18 11.35
CA SER A 70 -2.29 12.27 11.14
C SER A 70 -2.64 10.82 11.46
N ALA A 71 -1.87 9.88 10.92
CA ALA A 71 -1.94 8.46 11.28
C ALA A 71 -1.84 8.23 12.81
N LEU A 72 -0.95 8.94 13.49
CA LEU A 72 -0.81 8.87 14.94
C LEU A 72 -2.02 9.46 15.66
N GLY A 73 -2.55 10.57 15.17
CA GLY A 73 -3.77 11.19 15.68
C GLY A 73 -4.96 10.24 15.63
N TRP A 74 -5.08 9.44 14.56
CA TRP A 74 -6.06 8.36 14.48
C TRP A 74 -5.83 7.28 15.53
N SER A 75 -4.61 6.75 15.62
CA SER A 75 -4.28 5.65 16.54
C SER A 75 -4.59 6.03 17.99
N LEU A 76 -4.33 7.28 18.37
CA LEU A 76 -4.54 7.81 19.73
C LEU A 76 -5.94 8.37 19.97
N ALA A 77 -6.79 8.46 18.94
CA ALA A 77 -8.14 8.98 19.09
C ALA A 77 -8.96 8.13 20.05
N GLY A 78 -9.63 8.78 21.01
CA GLY A 78 -10.51 8.16 22.01
C GLY A 78 -11.87 7.72 21.46
N ILE A 79 -11.91 7.21 20.22
CA ILE A 79 -13.13 6.66 19.62
C ILE A 79 -13.23 5.16 19.92
N PRO A 80 -14.45 4.59 19.99
CA PRO A 80 -14.62 3.15 20.20
C PRO A 80 -13.90 2.33 19.12
N HIS A 81 -13.33 1.18 19.53
CA HIS A 81 -12.61 0.29 18.61
C HIS A 81 -13.50 -0.31 17.53
N GLU A 82 -14.78 -0.47 17.80
CA GLU A 82 -15.79 -0.93 16.85
C GLU A 82 -17.10 -0.19 17.13
N GLY A 83 -17.95 -0.10 16.10
CA GLY A 83 -19.26 0.52 16.24
C GLY A 83 -20.07 0.47 14.96
N HIS A 84 -21.28 1.02 15.05
CA HIS A 84 -22.21 1.14 13.93
C HIS A 84 -22.16 2.55 13.35
N LEU A 85 -22.20 2.61 12.02
CA LEU A 85 -22.39 3.81 11.22
C LEU A 85 -23.87 3.88 10.79
N ILE A 86 -24.19 4.87 9.95
CA ILE A 86 -25.53 5.02 9.36
C ILE A 86 -25.87 3.78 8.51
N ASP A 87 -27.13 3.35 8.54
CA ASP A 87 -27.67 2.18 7.84
C ASP A 87 -27.07 0.83 8.29
N ASP A 88 -26.76 0.72 9.59
CA ASP A 88 -26.23 -0.50 10.22
C ASP A 88 -24.89 -1.01 9.65
N ARG A 89 -24.20 -0.17 8.88
CA ARG A 89 -22.80 -0.40 8.48
C ARG A 89 -21.91 -0.45 9.72
N ARG A 90 -20.84 -1.24 9.67
CA ARG A 90 -19.95 -1.43 10.82
C ARG A 90 -18.55 -0.90 10.52
N TYR A 91 -17.89 -0.42 11.55
CA TYR A 91 -16.48 -0.06 11.47
C TYR A 91 -15.68 -0.77 12.57
N ARG A 92 -14.39 -1.01 12.29
CA ARG A 92 -13.42 -1.53 13.24
C ARG A 92 -12.10 -0.79 13.10
N LYS A 93 -11.77 0.02 14.09
CA LYS A 93 -10.49 0.72 14.21
C LYS A 93 -9.37 -0.27 14.50
N HIS A 94 -8.24 -0.10 13.81
CA HIS A 94 -6.98 -0.81 14.03
C HIS A 94 -5.82 0.16 13.83
N GLY A 95 -4.63 -0.14 14.36
CA GLY A 95 -3.37 0.59 14.13
C GLY A 95 -3.53 2.06 13.68
N PHE A 96 -3.15 2.33 12.43
CA PHE A 96 -3.28 3.63 11.77
C PHE A 96 -4.52 3.77 10.88
N GLY A 97 -5.50 2.88 11.00
CA GLY A 97 -6.57 2.74 10.03
C GLY A 97 -7.89 2.18 10.53
N CYS A 98 -8.76 1.87 9.57
CA CYS A 98 -10.10 1.37 9.84
C CYS A 98 -10.51 0.35 8.79
N THR A 99 -11.20 -0.70 9.25
CA THR A 99 -12.01 -1.55 8.39
C THR A 99 -13.43 -1.05 8.42
N VAL A 100 -14.06 -0.83 7.27
CA VAL A 100 -15.48 -0.43 7.16
C VAL A 100 -16.22 -1.41 6.26
N GLU A 101 -17.37 -1.88 6.74
CA GLU A 101 -18.31 -2.72 5.98
C GLU A 101 -19.24 -1.78 5.18
N LEU A 102 -18.99 -1.67 3.87
CA LEU A 102 -19.88 -0.99 2.91
C LEU A 102 -20.88 -2.01 2.33
N PRO A 103 -22.00 -1.57 1.74
CA PRO A 103 -23.05 -2.48 1.26
C PRO A 103 -22.57 -3.55 0.27
N SER A 104 -21.51 -3.25 -0.50
CA SER A 104 -21.00 -4.12 -1.56
C SER A 104 -19.57 -4.62 -1.32
N VAL A 105 -18.87 -4.14 -0.28
CA VAL A 105 -17.46 -4.44 -0.05
C VAL A 105 -17.02 -4.11 1.38
N SER A 106 -16.09 -4.90 1.94
CA SER A 106 -15.32 -4.49 3.11
C SER A 106 -14.03 -3.80 2.68
N ILE A 107 -13.78 -2.59 3.17
CA ILE A 107 -12.55 -1.82 2.88
C ILE A 107 -11.68 -1.73 4.13
N ASP A 108 -10.42 -2.11 4.01
CA ASP A 108 -9.36 -1.88 5.01
C ASP A 108 -8.42 -0.81 4.46
N PHE A 109 -8.24 0.28 5.20
CA PHE A 109 -7.35 1.37 4.84
C PHE A 109 -6.64 1.92 6.07
N ASP A 110 -5.48 2.51 5.87
CA ASP A 110 -4.78 3.32 6.87
C ASP A 110 -4.80 4.81 6.46
N PHE A 111 -4.81 5.69 7.45
CA PHE A 111 -4.54 7.10 7.24
C PHE A 111 -3.05 7.32 7.02
N GLY A 112 -2.71 8.23 6.10
CA GLY A 112 -1.34 8.66 5.86
C GLY A 112 -0.77 9.55 6.98
N PRO A 113 0.52 9.90 6.89
CA PRO A 113 1.21 10.73 7.89
C PRO A 113 0.49 12.02 8.26
N GLU A 114 -0.19 12.65 7.30
CA GLU A 114 -0.95 13.90 7.44
C GLU A 114 -2.47 13.68 7.31
N GLY A 115 -2.94 12.46 7.58
CA GLY A 115 -4.38 12.13 7.49
C GLY A 115 -4.85 11.85 6.05
N GLN A 116 -3.93 11.61 5.12
CA GLN A 116 -4.25 11.22 3.76
C GLN A 116 -5.11 9.96 3.72
N ILE A 117 -5.97 9.86 2.69
CA ILE A 117 -6.87 8.71 2.48
C ILE A 117 -6.62 8.03 1.13
N ASP A 118 -5.63 8.49 0.39
CA ASP A 118 -5.19 7.99 -0.91
C ASP A 118 -4.02 6.99 -0.81
N GLY A 119 -3.65 6.61 0.42
CA GLY A 119 -2.65 5.60 0.71
C GLY A 119 -3.13 4.16 0.51
N PHE A 120 -2.28 3.33 -0.09
CA PHE A 120 -2.52 1.91 -0.28
C PHE A 120 -1.23 1.09 -0.25
N ASP A 121 -1.36 -0.23 -0.17
CA ASP A 121 -0.30 -1.19 -0.42
C ASP A 121 -0.86 -2.40 -1.18
N ALA A 122 0.01 -3.30 -1.64
CA ALA A 122 -0.42 -4.46 -2.42
C ALA A 122 -1.35 -5.41 -1.63
N SER A 123 -1.15 -5.54 -0.32
CA SER A 123 -1.95 -6.40 0.55
C SER A 123 -3.37 -5.87 0.69
N ARG A 124 -3.53 -4.56 0.88
CA ARG A 124 -4.85 -3.90 0.95
C ARG A 124 -5.62 -3.96 -0.36
N LEU A 125 -4.93 -3.77 -1.49
CA LEU A 125 -5.54 -3.94 -2.80
C LEU A 125 -5.98 -5.38 -3.05
N ALA A 126 -5.17 -6.36 -2.64
CA ALA A 126 -5.52 -7.77 -2.74
C ALA A 126 -6.72 -8.13 -1.83
N PHE A 127 -6.74 -7.63 -0.59
CA PHE A 127 -7.87 -7.81 0.33
C PHE A 127 -9.15 -7.24 -0.26
N PHE A 128 -9.12 -5.99 -0.73
CA PHE A 128 -10.26 -5.34 -1.38
C PHE A 128 -10.77 -6.09 -2.61
N ALA A 129 -9.86 -6.73 -3.36
CA ALA A 129 -10.18 -7.46 -4.57
C ALA A 129 -10.46 -8.95 -4.35
N THR A 130 -10.39 -9.50 -3.13
CA THR A 130 -10.31 -10.96 -2.89
C THR A 130 -11.43 -11.74 -3.61
N ASP A 131 -12.69 -11.30 -3.49
CA ASP A 131 -13.84 -11.96 -4.15
C ASP A 131 -14.14 -11.40 -5.56
N ARG A 132 -13.28 -10.52 -6.06
CA ARG A 132 -13.48 -9.73 -7.29
C ARG A 132 -12.22 -9.65 -8.16
N LEU A 133 -11.26 -10.55 -8.00
CA LEU A 133 -10.00 -10.53 -8.76
C LEU A 133 -10.26 -10.54 -10.27
N GLU A 134 -11.14 -11.42 -10.73
CA GLU A 134 -11.50 -11.55 -12.14
C GLU A 134 -12.14 -10.28 -12.69
N HIS A 135 -12.95 -9.57 -11.89
CA HIS A 135 -13.56 -8.28 -12.27
C HIS A 135 -12.49 -7.24 -12.63
N PHE A 136 -11.33 -7.26 -11.95
CA PHE A 136 -10.22 -6.37 -12.24
C PHE A 136 -9.26 -6.90 -13.31
N GLY A 137 -9.38 -8.17 -13.72
CA GLY A 137 -8.48 -8.82 -14.67
C GLY A 137 -7.25 -9.46 -14.01
N TYR A 138 -7.42 -9.95 -12.78
CA TYR A 138 -6.41 -10.69 -12.04
C TYR A 138 -6.86 -12.14 -11.84
N ALA A 139 -5.92 -13.07 -12.02
CA ALA A 139 -6.12 -14.48 -11.67
C ALA A 139 -5.71 -14.77 -10.21
N SER A 140 -4.90 -13.90 -9.62
CA SER A 140 -4.39 -14.09 -8.26
C SER A 140 -3.89 -12.78 -7.64
N ALA A 141 -3.72 -12.75 -6.31
CA ALA A 141 -3.19 -11.62 -5.58
C ALA A 141 -1.71 -11.33 -5.92
N GLU A 142 -0.94 -12.37 -6.28
CA GLU A 142 0.46 -12.23 -6.68
C GLU A 142 0.61 -11.36 -7.93
N GLN A 143 -0.35 -11.43 -8.87
CA GLN A 143 -0.34 -10.56 -10.04
C GLN A 143 -0.54 -9.08 -9.69
N ILE A 144 -1.30 -8.78 -8.64
CA ILE A 144 -1.45 -7.40 -8.12
C ILE A 144 -0.10 -6.93 -7.57
N ALA A 145 0.58 -7.77 -6.79
CA ALA A 145 1.89 -7.45 -6.24
C ALA A 145 2.95 -7.22 -7.33
N LEU A 146 2.94 -8.02 -8.40
CA LEU A 146 3.85 -7.84 -9.55
C LEU A 146 3.58 -6.53 -10.31
N ASP A 147 2.32 -6.20 -10.57
CA ASP A 147 1.95 -4.93 -11.20
C ASP A 147 2.35 -3.75 -10.31
N MET A 148 2.14 -3.85 -8.99
CA MET A 148 2.52 -2.83 -8.02
C MET A 148 4.02 -2.58 -8.02
N GLN A 149 4.84 -3.64 -7.99
CA GLN A 149 6.30 -3.51 -8.09
C GLN A 149 6.72 -2.84 -9.40
N SER A 150 6.06 -3.16 -10.50
CA SER A 150 6.32 -2.49 -11.79
C SER A 150 5.97 -1.00 -11.73
N ALA A 151 4.84 -0.64 -11.11
CA ALA A 151 4.42 0.74 -10.96
C ALA A 151 5.38 1.55 -10.06
N VAL A 152 5.87 0.96 -8.96
CA VAL A 152 6.90 1.56 -8.10
C VAL A 152 8.21 1.76 -8.85
N ARG A 153 8.69 0.75 -9.59
CA ARG A 153 9.92 0.87 -10.41
C ARG A 153 9.80 1.95 -11.48
N SER A 154 8.61 2.17 -12.03
CA SER A 154 8.36 3.23 -13.01
C SER A 154 8.30 4.64 -12.40
N GLY A 155 8.14 4.74 -11.07
CA GLY A 155 7.91 5.99 -10.36
C GLY A 155 6.48 6.52 -10.42
N ALA A 156 5.55 5.82 -11.06
CA ALA A 156 4.15 6.23 -11.09
C ALA A 156 3.44 6.03 -9.74
N VAL A 157 3.93 5.09 -8.93
CA VAL A 157 3.53 4.89 -7.53
C VAL A 157 4.75 5.15 -6.66
N VAL A 158 4.58 5.94 -5.59
CA VAL A 158 5.65 6.38 -4.70
C VAL A 158 5.26 6.19 -3.23
N PRO A 159 6.22 5.97 -2.32
CA PRO A 159 5.93 5.94 -0.90
C PRO A 159 5.60 7.32 -0.36
N TYR A 160 4.76 7.40 0.67
CA TYR A 160 4.79 8.56 1.56
C TYR A 160 6.07 8.53 2.40
N GLU A 161 6.55 9.72 2.80
CA GLU A 161 7.62 9.82 3.79
C GLU A 161 7.13 9.23 5.12
N ASP A 162 7.99 8.49 5.81
CA ASP A 162 7.72 7.86 7.12
C ASP A 162 6.48 6.93 7.19
N SER A 163 6.11 6.31 6.08
CA SER A 163 4.99 5.35 6.03
C SER A 163 5.27 4.16 5.12
N ALA A 164 4.61 3.04 5.41
CA ALA A 164 4.59 1.87 4.53
C ALA A 164 3.60 2.03 3.36
N LEU A 165 2.78 3.08 3.37
CA LEU A 165 1.78 3.35 2.36
C LEU A 165 2.40 3.97 1.11
N LEU A 166 1.84 3.59 -0.03
CA LEU A 166 2.12 4.12 -1.36
C LEU A 166 0.97 5.01 -1.83
N HIS A 167 1.26 5.95 -2.72
CA HIS A 167 0.28 6.78 -3.41
C HIS A 167 0.65 6.97 -4.88
N LEU A 168 -0.30 7.40 -5.70
CA LEU A 168 -0.04 7.78 -7.08
C LEU A 168 0.68 9.14 -7.08
N ARG A 169 1.79 9.26 -7.84
CA ARG A 169 2.63 10.48 -7.84
C ARG A 169 1.89 11.75 -8.31
N ASP A 170 0.93 11.60 -9.22
CA ASP A 170 0.20 12.70 -9.87
C ASP A 170 -1.33 12.56 -9.66
N ALA A 171 -1.74 12.13 -8.46
CA ALA A 171 -3.15 11.88 -8.10
C ALA A 171 -3.97 13.17 -7.96
#